data_AF-A0A958CRI5-F1
#
_entry.id   AF-A0A958CRI5-F1
#
_cell.length_a   1.000
_cell.length_b   1.000
_cell.length_c   1.000
_cell.angle_alpha   90.00
_cell.angle_beta   90.00
_cell.angle_gamma   90.00
#
_symmetry.space_group_name_H-M   'P 1'
#
loop_
_entity.id
_entity.type
_entity.pdbx_description
1 polymer ?
#
loop_
_entity_poly.entity_id
_entity_poly.type
_entity_poly.pdbx_seq_one_letter_code
_entity_poly.pdbx_strand_id
1 'polypeptide(L)'
;TSLVLDDAGYVHLSAYNAGTGDLVYAYQTAAGWQTQTIDTGGPSGNVGRGSSLTLSADGWAYITYYDEHNRDLLIATNRPPTAVTLAQLQASSAASTDHGWLLGLTALLCLLLGGWIAALAGWRLKQR
;
A
#
# COMPACT_ATOMS: atom_id res chain seq x y z
N THR A 1 -7.80 9.26 19.90
CA THR A 1 -6.90 8.18 20.35
C THR A 1 -7.71 6.92 20.40
N SER A 2 -7.20 5.87 19.76
CA SER A 2 -7.82 4.54 19.73
C SER A 2 -6.78 3.49 20.06
N LEU A 3 -7.19 2.37 20.64
CA LEU A 3 -6.33 1.28 21.07
C LEU A 3 -6.97 -0.07 20.77
N VAL A 4 -6.16 -1.02 20.35
CA VAL A 4 -6.54 -2.42 20.08
C VAL A 4 -5.40 -3.34 20.53
N LEU A 5 -5.71 -4.59 20.81
CA LEU A 5 -4.73 -5.65 21.06
C LEU A 5 -4.61 -6.53 19.81
N ASP A 6 -3.41 -7.00 19.51
CA ASP A 6 -3.22 -8.10 18.55
C ASP A 6 -3.49 -9.47 19.19
N ASP A 7 -3.39 -10.54 18.40
CA ASP A 7 -3.60 -11.92 18.84
C ASP A 7 -2.56 -12.40 19.88
N ALA A 8 -1.40 -11.74 19.94
CA ALA A 8 -0.36 -12.02 20.93
C ALA A 8 -0.53 -11.17 22.21
N GLY A 9 -1.53 -10.30 22.25
CA GLY A 9 -1.81 -9.39 23.37
C GLY A 9 -0.94 -8.13 23.39
N TYR A 10 -0.17 -7.85 22.34
CA TYR A 10 0.57 -6.60 22.22
C TYR A 10 -0.38 -5.46 21.89
N VAL A 11 -0.09 -4.28 22.47
CA VAL A 11 -0.92 -3.09 22.32
C VAL A 11 -0.59 -2.36 21.02
N HIS A 12 -1.61 -1.94 20.29
CA HIS A 12 -1.53 -1.06 19.14
C HIS A 12 -2.40 0.17 19.38
N LEU A 13 -1.90 1.37 19.11
CA LEU A 13 -2.65 2.61 19.34
C LEU A 13 -2.39 3.68 18.28
N SER A 14 -3.44 4.44 17.96
CA SER A 14 -3.35 5.65 17.15
C SER A 14 -3.54 6.86 18.05
N ALA A 15 -2.68 7.86 17.89
CA ALA A 15 -2.65 9.05 18.73
C ALA A 15 -2.37 10.30 17.92
N TYR A 16 -2.95 11.41 18.37
CA TYR A 16 -2.59 12.75 17.93
C TYR A 16 -1.40 13.22 18.76
N ASN A 17 -0.29 13.56 18.11
CA ASN A 17 0.87 14.16 18.78
C ASN A 17 0.64 15.67 18.93
N ALA A 18 0.30 16.13 20.13
CA ALA A 18 0.02 17.54 20.37
C ALA A 18 1.22 18.48 20.20
N GLY A 19 2.45 17.95 20.23
CA GLY A 19 3.66 18.76 20.01
C GLY A 19 3.92 19.04 18.53
N THR A 20 3.57 18.12 17.64
CA THR A 20 3.83 18.25 16.19
C THR A 20 2.57 18.45 15.35
N GLY A 21 1.39 18.09 15.87
CA GLY A 21 0.13 18.08 15.13
C GLY A 21 -0.09 16.82 14.29
N ASP A 22 0.75 15.79 14.46
CA ASP A 22 0.78 14.61 13.59
C ASP A 22 -0.16 13.49 14.07
N LEU A 23 -0.59 12.66 13.13
CA LEU A 23 -1.12 11.33 13.41
C LEU A 23 0.04 10.35 13.58
N VAL A 24 0.10 9.75 14.76
CA VAL A 24 1.13 8.79 15.15
C VAL A 24 0.50 7.44 15.44
N TYR A 25 1.17 6.39 15.00
CA TYR A 25 0.87 5.01 15.33
C TYR A 25 1.97 4.45 16.23
N ALA A 26 1.61 3.96 17.40
CA ALA A 26 2.53 3.30 18.31
C ALA A 26 2.05 1.88 18.60
N TYR A 27 2.97 0.94 18.66
CA TYR A 27 2.66 -0.47 18.91
C TYR A 27 3.74 -1.13 19.76
N GLN A 28 3.35 -2.13 20.54
CA GLN A 28 4.26 -2.93 21.33
C GLN A 28 4.79 -4.10 20.51
N THR A 29 6.01 -4.49 20.85
CA THR A 29 6.66 -5.72 20.40
C THR A 29 7.36 -6.35 21.59
N ALA A 30 7.90 -7.56 21.42
CA ALA A 30 8.76 -8.17 22.43
C ALA A 30 9.99 -7.31 22.80
N ALA A 31 10.44 -6.43 21.89
CA ALA A 31 11.56 -5.50 22.12
C ALA A 31 11.14 -4.16 22.75
N GLY A 32 9.85 -3.98 23.07
CA GLY A 32 9.29 -2.74 23.60
C GLY A 32 8.47 -1.96 22.57
N TRP A 33 8.27 -0.67 22.85
CA TRP A 33 7.44 0.21 22.04
C TRP A 33 8.12 0.63 20.73
N GLN A 34 7.35 0.60 19.66
CA GLN A 34 7.69 1.12 18.34
C GLN A 34 6.72 2.26 18.01
N THR A 35 7.20 3.27 17.29
CA THR A 35 6.41 4.45 16.93
C THR A 35 6.66 4.82 15.47
N GLN A 36 5.60 5.16 14.76
CA GLN A 36 5.62 5.58 13.36
C GLN A 36 4.74 6.81 13.18
N THR A 37 5.26 7.86 12.56
CA THR A 37 4.44 8.96 12.05
C THR A 37 3.71 8.48 10.79
N ILE A 38 2.38 8.53 10.83
CA ILE A 38 1.52 8.06 9.73
C ILE A 38 1.22 9.20 8.78
N ASP A 39 0.91 10.37 9.33
CA ASP A 39 0.60 11.58 8.57
C ASP A 39 1.04 12.80 9.36
N THR A 40 1.73 13.71 8.70
CA THR A 40 2.20 14.98 9.29
C THR A 40 1.21 16.13 9.10
N GLY A 41 0.14 15.93 8.30
CA GLY A 41 -0.80 17.00 7.94
C GLY A 41 -0.19 18.08 7.05
N GLY A 42 1.03 17.85 6.54
CA GLY A 42 1.75 18.81 5.72
C GLY A 42 2.03 20.14 6.45
N PRO A 43 2.15 21.26 5.71
CA PRO A 43 2.46 22.57 6.28
C PRO A 43 1.40 23.12 7.24
N SER A 44 0.16 22.66 7.07
CA SER A 44 -1.01 23.15 7.80
C SER A 44 -1.18 22.48 9.16
N GLY A 45 -0.62 21.27 9.31
CA GLY A 45 -0.63 20.48 10.55
C GLY A 45 -2.04 20.09 11.01
N ASN A 46 -2.10 19.43 12.18
CA ASN A 46 -3.33 19.02 12.87
C ASN A 46 -4.17 17.95 12.15
N VAL A 47 -3.58 16.77 12.03
CA VAL A 47 -4.28 15.55 11.59
C VAL A 47 -4.30 14.53 12.71
N GLY A 48 -5.36 13.72 12.80
CA GLY A 48 -5.38 12.59 13.74
C GLY A 48 -6.25 12.78 14.99
N ARG A 49 -6.87 13.95 15.18
CA ARG A 49 -7.89 14.12 16.22
C ARG A 49 -9.10 13.23 15.93
N GLY A 50 -9.62 12.61 16.99
CA GLY A 50 -10.75 11.66 16.86
C GLY A 50 -10.42 10.37 16.11
N SER A 51 -9.14 9.99 16.01
CA SER A 51 -8.74 8.78 15.28
C SER A 51 -9.36 7.49 15.83
N SER A 52 -9.68 6.56 14.94
CA SER A 52 -10.09 5.18 15.23
C SER A 52 -9.11 4.21 14.60
N LEU A 53 -8.91 3.04 15.21
CA LEU A 53 -7.92 2.04 14.80
C LEU A 53 -8.55 0.64 14.82
N THR A 54 -8.28 -0.15 13.79
CA THR A 54 -8.51 -1.60 13.77
C THR A 54 -7.31 -2.31 13.16
N LEU A 55 -7.14 -3.59 13.48
CA LEU A 55 -6.16 -4.47 12.83
C LEU A 55 -6.85 -5.39 11.82
N SER A 56 -6.14 -5.75 10.77
CA SER A 56 -6.49 -6.89 9.91
C SER A 56 -5.88 -8.19 10.44
N ALA A 57 -6.32 -9.33 9.88
CA ALA A 57 -5.79 -10.65 10.21
C ALA A 57 -4.27 -10.78 9.97
N ASP A 58 -3.72 -9.99 9.04
CA ASP A 58 -2.26 -9.96 8.77
C ASP A 58 -1.50 -9.00 9.71
N GLY A 59 -2.16 -8.39 10.70
CA GLY A 59 -1.56 -7.43 11.63
C GLY A 59 -1.42 -6.00 11.10
N TRP A 60 -1.95 -5.70 9.90
CA TRP A 60 -1.94 -4.32 9.38
C TRP A 60 -2.95 -3.45 10.12
N ALA A 61 -2.50 -2.27 10.55
CA ALA A 61 -3.34 -1.23 11.09
C ALA A 61 -4.11 -0.51 9.98
N TYR A 62 -5.39 -0.28 10.22
CA TYR A 62 -6.25 0.63 9.48
C TYR A 62 -6.70 1.71 10.44
N ILE A 63 -6.33 2.95 10.13
CA ILE A 63 -6.57 4.10 11.00
C ILE A 63 -7.44 5.08 10.24
N THR A 64 -8.63 5.36 10.74
CA THR A 64 -9.44 6.48 10.25
C THR A 64 -9.17 7.72 11.10
N TYR A 65 -9.13 8.89 10.48
CA TYR A 65 -8.82 10.14 11.15
C TYR A 65 -9.40 11.34 10.42
N TYR A 66 -9.64 12.40 11.17
CA TYR A 66 -10.08 13.67 10.61
C TYR A 66 -8.86 14.56 10.34
N ASP A 67 -8.79 15.08 9.13
CA ASP A 67 -7.90 16.17 8.74
C ASP A 67 -8.64 17.50 8.97
N GLU A 68 -8.20 18.26 9.97
CA GLU A 68 -8.87 19.50 10.35
C GLU A 68 -8.72 20.61 9.32
N HIS A 69 -7.63 20.60 8.55
CA HIS A 69 -7.34 21.63 7.57
C HIS A 69 -8.20 21.44 6.31
N ASN A 70 -8.18 20.23 5.77
CA ASN A 70 -8.94 19.88 4.55
C ASN A 70 -10.41 19.59 4.85
N ARG A 71 -10.75 19.33 6.11
CA ARG A 71 -12.10 18.93 6.58
C ARG A 71 -12.55 17.59 6.02
N ASP A 72 -11.60 16.70 5.81
CA ASP A 72 -11.81 15.38 5.23
C ASP A 72 -11.66 14.28 6.28
N LEU A 73 -12.46 13.22 6.14
CA LEU A 73 -12.25 11.97 6.86
C LEU A 73 -11.39 11.05 5.99
N LEU A 74 -10.20 10.73 6.47
CA LEU A 74 -9.20 9.94 5.76
C LEU A 74 -9.01 8.57 6.40
N ILE A 75 -8.43 7.65 5.62
CA ILE A 75 -7.97 6.34 6.09
C ILE A 75 -6.49 6.15 5.73
N ALA A 76 -5.71 5.69 6.71
CA ALA A 76 -4.31 5.34 6.54
C ALA A 76 -4.06 3.88 6.94
N THR A 77 -3.02 3.28 6.37
CA THR A 77 -2.54 1.95 6.74
C THR A 77 -1.03 1.92 6.92
N ASN A 78 -0.55 1.13 7.87
CA ASN A 78 0.89 0.90 8.08
C ASN A 78 1.46 -0.21 7.19
N ARG A 79 0.65 -0.77 6.28
CA ARG A 79 1.10 -1.80 5.35
C ARG A 79 2.22 -1.24 4.47
N PRO A 80 3.39 -1.90 4.39
CA PRO A 80 4.45 -1.47 3.49
C PRO A 80 3.92 -1.49 2.05
N PRO A 81 4.34 -0.56 1.17
CA PRO A 81 3.98 -0.61 -0.23
C PRO A 81 4.41 -1.97 -0.78
N THR A 82 3.45 -2.84 -1.11
CA THR A 82 3.77 -4.07 -1.82
C THR A 82 4.26 -3.66 -3.21
N ALA A 83 5.58 -3.72 -3.43
CA ALA A 83 6.10 -3.79 -4.79
C ALA A 83 5.49 -5.07 -5.37
N VAL A 84 4.51 -4.93 -6.25
CA VAL A 84 3.92 -6.07 -6.93
C VAL A 84 5.06 -6.71 -7.71
N THR A 85 5.56 -7.83 -7.20
CA THR A 85 6.60 -8.60 -7.88
C THR A 85 5.95 -9.30 -9.08
N LEU A 86 6.73 -9.54 -10.14
CA LEU A 86 6.22 -10.29 -11.30
C LEU A 86 5.62 -11.65 -10.90
N ALA A 87 6.12 -12.27 -9.83
CA ALA A 87 5.57 -13.48 -9.24
C ALA A 87 4.13 -13.32 -8.71
N GLN A 88 3.78 -12.16 -8.16
CA GLN A 88 2.43 -11.88 -7.65
C GLN A 88 1.42 -11.59 -8.78
N LEU A 89 1.86 -10.97 -9.88
CA LEU A 89 1.03 -10.81 -11.10
C LEU A 89 0.76 -12.15 -11.79
N GLN A 90 1.75 -13.04 -11.78
CA GLN A 90 1.60 -14.36 -12.36
C GLN A 90 0.68 -15.24 -11.49
N ALA A 91 0.77 -15.13 -10.17
CA ALA A 91 -0.11 -15.85 -9.25
C ALA A 91 -1.59 -15.41 -9.36
N SER A 92 -1.86 -14.12 -9.58
CA SER A 92 -3.22 -13.63 -9.82
C SER A 92 -3.77 -14.04 -11.19
N SER A 93 -2.92 -14.21 -12.21
CA SER A 93 -3.32 -14.81 -13.51
C SER A 93 -3.52 -16.33 -13.46
N ALA A 94 -2.89 -17.03 -12.51
CA ALA A 94 -3.03 -18.47 -12.36
C ALA A 94 -4.38 -18.86 -11.71
N ALA A 95 -4.99 -17.93 -10.96
CA ALA A 95 -6.31 -18.14 -10.35
C ALA A 95 -7.47 -18.08 -11.36
N SER A 96 -7.26 -17.55 -12.58
CA SER A 96 -8.25 -17.61 -13.67
C SER A 96 -7.92 -18.78 -14.60
N THR A 97 -8.12 -20.00 -14.13
CA THR A 97 -8.37 -21.15 -15.01
C THR A 97 -9.86 -21.41 -15.03
N ASP A 98 -10.62 -20.43 -15.50
CA ASP A 98 -11.90 -20.71 -16.13
C ASP A 98 -11.77 -20.30 -17.59
N HIS A 99 -12.16 -21.21 -18.47
CA HIS A 99 -11.94 -21.23 -19.92
C HIS A 99 -10.53 -21.65 -20.36
N GLY A 100 -10.34 -22.97 -20.41
CA GLY A 100 -9.38 -23.59 -21.33
C GLY A 100 -9.62 -23.15 -22.78
N TRP A 101 -8.66 -23.52 -23.63
CA TRP A 101 -8.49 -23.17 -25.05
C TRP A 101 -7.62 -21.91 -25.29
N LEU A 102 -6.42 -22.19 -25.83
CA LEU A 102 -5.40 -21.30 -26.40
C LEU A 102 -4.26 -20.84 -25.49
N LEU A 103 -3.55 -21.80 -24.87
CA LEU A 103 -2.11 -21.65 -24.71
C LEU A 103 -1.40 -22.00 -26.02
N GLY A 104 -0.55 -21.09 -26.51
CA GLY A 104 0.55 -21.41 -27.42
C GLY A 104 0.38 -20.93 -28.85
N LEU A 105 0.85 -19.71 -29.16
CA LEU A 105 1.37 -19.39 -30.51
C LEU A 105 2.22 -18.11 -30.65
N THR A 106 2.60 -17.39 -29.59
CA THR A 106 3.45 -16.17 -29.75
C THR A 106 4.88 -16.29 -29.22
N ALA A 107 5.24 -17.35 -28.50
CA ALA A 107 6.59 -17.50 -27.94
C ALA A 107 7.51 -18.49 -28.67
N LEU A 108 7.05 -19.18 -29.71
CA LEU A 108 7.86 -20.20 -30.41
C LEU A 108 8.12 -19.94 -31.91
N LEU A 109 7.87 -18.72 -32.41
CA LEU A 109 8.20 -18.33 -33.78
C LEU A 109 8.98 -16.99 -33.86
N CYS A 110 9.81 -16.69 -32.86
CA CYS A 110 10.75 -15.54 -32.92
C CYS A 110 12.23 -15.94 -32.92
N LEU A 111 12.58 -17.24 -33.00
CA LEU A 111 13.99 -17.68 -32.99
C LEU A 111 14.45 -18.50 -34.20
N LEU A 112 13.62 -18.69 -35.24
CA LEU A 112 14.04 -19.48 -36.41
C LEU A 112 14.16 -18.74 -37.75
N LEU A 113 13.82 -17.46 -37.84
CA LEU A 113 14.15 -16.67 -39.03
C LEU A 113 14.61 -15.29 -38.58
N GLY A 114 15.94 -15.14 -38.47
CA GLY A 114 16.55 -13.84 -38.25
C GLY A 114 16.16 -12.88 -39.37
N GLY A 115 15.61 -11.72 -38.99
CA GLY A 115 15.61 -10.55 -39.85
C GLY A 115 14.34 -9.71 -39.81
N TRP A 116 14.54 -8.45 -39.43
CA TRP A 116 13.97 -7.25 -40.05
C TRP A 116 12.45 -7.20 -40.28
N ILE A 117 11.76 -6.47 -39.40
CA ILE A 117 10.71 -5.56 -39.88
C ILE A 117 11.00 -4.18 -39.28
N ALA A 118 11.69 -3.36 -40.08
CA ALA A 118 11.60 -1.91 -39.97
C ALA A 118 10.34 -1.48 -40.74
N ALA A 119 9.42 -0.77 -40.09
CA ALA A 119 8.76 0.44 -40.60
C ALA A 119 7.55 0.87 -39.75
N LEU A 120 7.65 2.12 -39.26
CA LEU A 120 6.59 3.13 -39.20
C LEU A 120 5.41 2.93 -38.21
N ALA A 121 5.57 3.50 -37.02
CA ALA A 121 4.57 4.40 -36.44
C ALA A 121 5.26 5.28 -35.39
N GLY A 122 5.55 6.52 -35.76
CA GLY A 122 6.23 7.47 -34.88
C GLY A 122 5.34 7.91 -33.73
N TRP A 123 5.85 7.80 -32.50
CA TRP A 123 5.51 8.68 -31.38
C TRP A 123 6.77 8.88 -30.54
N ARG A 124 7.45 10.03 -30.73
CA ARG A 124 8.34 10.59 -29.70
C ARG A 124 7.44 11.26 -28.67
N LEU A 125 7.25 10.65 -27.50
CA LEU A 125 6.81 11.39 -26.31
C LEU A 125 8.03 11.79 -25.50
N LYS A 126 8.24 13.10 -25.51
CA LYS A 126 9.24 13.84 -24.75
C LYS A 126 8.83 13.78 -23.28
N GLN A 127 9.67 13.21 -22.42
CA GLN A 127 9.48 13.32 -20.98
C GLN A 127 9.78 14.77 -20.57
N ARG A 128 8.79 15.40 -19.94
CA ARG A 128 8.97 16.36 -18.86
C ARG A 128 8.19 15.82 -17.67
#